data_AF-A0A9E3IMJ0-F1
#
_entry.id   AF-A0A9E3IMJ0-F1
#
_cell.length_a   1.000
_cell.length_b   1.000
_cell.length_c   1.000
_cell.angle_alpha   90.00
_cell.angle_beta   90.00
_cell.angle_gamma   90.00
#
_symmetry.space_group_name_H-M   'P 1'
#
loop_
_entity.id
_entity.type
_entity.pdbx_description
1 polymer ?
#
loop_
_entity_poly.entity_id
_entity_poly.type
_entity_poly.pdbx_seq_one_letter_code
_entity_poly.pdbx_strand_id
1 'polypeptide(L)'
;ADAARISQPAATQTVAMMAKEGLVEVAAGEADARQRVVALSAPGRALLPRLQHAWQATDHAAAGLDAETGLLAAVAATLAALDRQPFAQRIAAARQQDTPPTTPKRKIR
;
A
#
# COMPACT_ATOMS: atom_id res chain seq x y z
N ALA A 1 -4.78 11.39 -0.12
CA ALA A 1 -4.02 10.49 -1.00
C ALA A 1 -2.89 9.85 -0.21
N ASP A 2 -1.95 10.66 0.30
CA ASP A 2 -0.75 10.20 1.02
C ASP A 2 -1.05 9.33 2.24
N ALA A 3 -1.95 9.77 3.12
CA ALA A 3 -2.35 9.01 4.31
C ALA A 3 -2.96 7.64 3.97
N ALA A 4 -3.69 7.55 2.86
CA ALA A 4 -4.29 6.30 2.37
C ALA A 4 -3.35 5.52 1.44
N ARG A 5 -2.13 6.03 1.17
CA ARG A 5 -1.14 5.43 0.26
C ARG A 5 -1.69 5.09 -1.14
N ILE A 6 -2.61 5.92 -1.63
CA ILE A 6 -3.18 5.82 -2.98
C ILE A 6 -2.79 7.03 -3.83
N SER A 7 -2.95 6.92 -5.15
CA SER A 7 -2.71 8.03 -6.07
C SER A 7 -3.71 9.17 -5.86
N GLN A 8 -3.28 10.40 -6.17
CA GLN A 8 -4.15 11.58 -6.09
C GLN A 8 -5.39 11.48 -7.00
N PRO A 9 -5.30 10.95 -8.23
CA PRO A 9 -6.49 10.71 -9.05
C PRO A 9 -7.46 9.69 -8.43
N ALA A 10 -6.95 8.59 -7.86
CA ALA A 10 -7.79 7.59 -7.19
C ALA A 10 -8.51 8.21 -5.97
N ALA A 11 -7.80 8.96 -5.14
CA ALA A 11 -8.41 9.65 -4.00
C ALA A 11 -9.52 10.63 -4.44
N THR A 12 -9.27 11.40 -5.50
CA THR A 12 -10.24 12.36 -6.05
C THR A 12 -11.48 11.65 -6.57
N GLN A 13 -11.30 10.55 -7.29
CA GLN A 13 -12.39 9.73 -7.80
C GLN A 13 -13.24 9.14 -6.66
N THR A 14 -12.59 8.59 -5.62
CA THR A 14 -13.30 8.06 -4.45
C THR A 14 -14.13 9.14 -3.75
N VAL A 15 -13.57 10.32 -3.51
CA VAL A 15 -14.30 11.44 -2.90
C VAL A 15 -15.51 11.86 -3.76
N ALA A 16 -15.34 11.93 -5.09
CA ALA A 16 -16.43 12.28 -5.99
C ALA A 16 -17.59 11.25 -5.95
N MET A 17 -17.26 9.96 -5.89
CA MET A 17 -18.26 8.90 -5.74
C MET A 17 -18.97 9.00 -4.37
N MET A 18 -18.23 9.20 -3.29
CA MET A 18 -18.82 9.36 -1.95
C MET A 18 -19.72 10.59 -1.86
N ALA A 19 -19.36 11.68 -2.53
CA ALA A 19 -20.17 12.90 -2.58
C ALA A 19 -21.47 12.65 -3.37
N LYS A 20 -21.38 11.94 -4.49
CA LYS A 20 -22.55 11.53 -5.30
C LYS A 20 -23.53 10.66 -4.50
N GLU A 21 -23.01 9.77 -3.66
CA GLU A 21 -23.81 8.91 -2.76
C GLU A 21 -24.25 9.63 -1.47
N GLY A 22 -23.96 10.93 -1.32
CA GLY A 22 -24.37 11.72 -0.16
C GLY A 22 -23.66 11.36 1.15
N LEU A 23 -22.51 10.68 1.08
CA LEU A 23 -21.73 10.25 2.25
C LEU A 23 -20.75 11.31 2.75
N VAL A 24 -20.33 12.20 1.86
CA VAL A 24 -19.44 13.33 2.18
C VAL A 24 -19.98 14.61 1.57
N GLU A 25 -19.64 15.72 2.21
CA GLU A 25 -19.83 17.08 1.71
C GLU A 25 -18.46 17.66 1.36
N VAL A 26 -18.41 18.40 0.24
CA VAL A 26 -17.19 19.03 -0.26
C VAL A 26 -17.41 20.54 -0.33
N ALA A 27 -16.67 21.29 0.47
CA ALA A 27 -16.72 22.75 0.52
C ALA A 27 -15.41 23.39 0.03
N ALA A 28 -15.46 24.66 -0.36
CA ALA A 28 -14.25 25.45 -0.58
C ALA A 28 -13.54 25.69 0.76
N GLY A 29 -12.21 25.69 0.77
CA GLY A 29 -11.43 26.03 1.96
C GLY A 29 -11.65 27.49 2.37
N GLU A 30 -11.79 27.73 3.67
CA GLU A 30 -12.02 29.08 4.21
C GLU A 30 -10.84 30.03 3.96
N ALA A 31 -9.61 29.50 3.95
CA ALA A 31 -8.37 30.26 3.74
C ALA A 31 -7.92 30.35 2.28
N ASP A 32 -8.23 29.34 1.45
CA ASP A 32 -7.93 29.32 0.02
C ASP A 32 -9.05 28.56 -0.72
N ALA A 33 -9.81 29.27 -1.56
CA ALA A 33 -10.93 28.71 -2.31
C ALA A 33 -10.50 27.66 -3.36
N ARG A 34 -9.20 27.56 -3.68
CA ARG A 34 -8.65 26.49 -4.53
C ARG A 34 -8.54 25.17 -3.78
N GLN A 35 -8.52 25.21 -2.44
CA GLN A 35 -8.55 24.01 -1.62
C GLN A 35 -9.99 23.51 -1.45
N ARG A 36 -10.16 22.19 -1.37
CA ARG A 36 -11.43 21.53 -1.10
C ARG A 36 -11.35 20.83 0.24
N VAL A 37 -12.27 21.16 1.13
CA VAL A 37 -12.42 20.49 2.43
C VAL A 37 -13.51 19.44 2.29
N VAL A 38 -13.18 18.19 2.62
CA VAL A 38 -14.09 17.05 2.56
C VAL A 38 -14.45 16.65 3.99
N ALA A 39 -15.73 16.60 4.31
CA ALA A 39 -16.23 16.15 5.60
C ALA A 39 -17.31 15.08 5.42
N LEU A 40 -17.47 14.19 6.39
CA LEU A 40 -18.63 13.28 6.39
C LEU A 40 -19.92 14.09 6.47
N SER A 41 -20.92 13.69 5.70
CA SER A 41 -22.28 14.20 5.83
C SER A 41 -22.96 13.58 7.06
N ALA A 42 -24.20 14.00 7.38
CA ALA A 42 -24.99 13.34 8.40
C ALA A 42 -25.25 11.83 8.09
N PRO A 43 -25.66 11.44 6.86
CA PRO A 43 -25.70 10.03 6.46
C PRO A 43 -24.36 9.31 6.59
N GLY A 44 -23.26 9.95 6.17
CA GLY A 44 -21.92 9.38 6.29
C GLY A 44 -21.52 9.08 7.74
N ARG A 45 -21.81 10.01 8.66
CA ARG A 45 -21.60 9.79 10.10
C ARG A 45 -22.45 8.67 10.66
N ALA A 46 -23.71 8.55 10.22
CA ALA A 46 -24.60 7.48 10.67
C ALA A 46 -24.12 6.07 10.30
N LEU A 47 -23.30 5.93 9.25
CA LEU A 47 -22.69 4.66 8.84
C LEU A 47 -21.45 4.27 9.66
N LEU A 48 -20.80 5.23 10.34
CA LEU A 48 -19.53 4.99 11.05
C LEU A 48 -19.59 3.82 12.03
N PRO A 49 -20.61 3.68 12.90
CA PRO A 49 -20.65 2.57 13.86
C PRO A 49 -20.63 1.20 13.19
N ARG A 50 -21.37 1.07 12.08
CA ARG A 50 -21.42 -0.19 11.31
C ARG A 50 -20.10 -0.48 10.62
N LEU A 51 -19.45 0.53 10.04
CA LEU A 51 -18.13 0.38 9.42
C LEU A 51 -17.06 0.01 10.45
N GLN A 52 -17.07 0.67 11.61
CA GLN A 52 -16.16 0.36 12.72
C GLN A 52 -16.32 -1.08 13.20
N HIS A 53 -17.55 -1.57 13.35
CA HIS A 53 -17.79 -2.95 13.73
C HIS A 53 -17.28 -3.95 12.67
N ALA A 54 -17.51 -3.66 11.38
CA ALA A 54 -17.01 -4.50 10.29
C ALA A 54 -15.46 -4.53 10.23
N TRP A 55 -14.81 -3.38 10.46
CA TRP A 55 -13.36 -3.30 10.54
C TRP A 55 -12.82 -4.07 11.75
N GLN A 56 -13.40 -3.89 12.94
CA GLN A 56 -12.99 -4.63 14.14
C GLN A 56 -13.12 -6.15 13.95
N ALA A 57 -14.19 -6.62 13.32
CA ALA A 57 -14.35 -8.05 13.02
C ALA A 57 -13.27 -8.57 12.05
N THR A 58 -12.92 -7.75 11.05
CA THR A 58 -11.87 -8.08 10.08
C THR A 58 -10.49 -8.09 10.74
N ASP A 59 -10.20 -7.10 11.58
CA ASP A 59 -8.94 -6.98 12.32
C ASP A 59 -8.76 -8.17 13.28
N HIS A 60 -9.81 -8.56 14.00
CA HIS A 60 -9.76 -9.74 14.87
C HIS A 60 -9.52 -11.03 14.10
N ALA A 61 -10.20 -11.22 12.96
CA ALA A 61 -10.01 -12.41 12.14
C ALA A 61 -8.58 -12.46 11.55
N ALA A 62 -8.07 -11.32 11.07
CA ALA A 62 -6.71 -11.20 10.56
C ALA A 62 -5.66 -11.46 11.65
N ALA A 63 -5.85 -10.90 12.85
CA ALA A 63 -4.96 -11.13 13.99
C ALA A 63 -4.97 -12.60 14.44
N GLY A 64 -6.13 -13.27 14.41
CA GLY A 64 -6.23 -14.70 14.68
C GLY A 64 -5.40 -15.53 13.70
N LEU A 65 -5.58 -15.28 12.40
CA LEU A 65 -4.80 -15.97 11.35
C LEU A 65 -3.30 -15.68 11.46
N ASP A 66 -2.92 -14.44 11.78
CA ASP A 66 -1.52 -14.06 11.96
C ASP A 66 -0.90 -14.74 13.18
N ALA A 67 -1.64 -14.89 14.28
CA ALA A 67 -1.16 -15.61 15.46
C ALA A 67 -0.87 -17.10 15.16
N GLU A 68 -1.64 -17.70 14.25
CA GLU A 68 -1.44 -19.09 13.81
C GLU A 68 -0.26 -19.25 12.84
N THR A 69 -0.04 -18.25 11.97
CA THR A 69 0.84 -18.41 10.79
C THR A 69 2.10 -17.55 10.82
N GLY A 70 2.13 -16.48 11.60
CA GLY A 70 3.18 -15.45 11.60
C GLY A 70 3.30 -14.68 10.27
N LEU A 71 2.26 -14.68 9.46
CA LEU A 71 2.27 -14.17 8.08
C LEU A 71 2.65 -12.68 8.00
N LEU A 72 2.10 -11.82 8.85
CA LEU A 72 2.32 -10.38 8.80
C LEU A 72 3.77 -10.02 9.08
N ALA A 73 4.39 -10.66 10.08
CA ALA A 73 5.81 -10.49 10.38
C ALA A 73 6.69 -10.95 9.20
N ALA A 74 6.34 -12.07 8.56
CA ALA A 74 7.06 -12.57 7.38
C ALA A 74 6.95 -11.61 6.18
N VAL A 75 5.76 -11.06 5.92
CA VAL A 75 5.54 -10.05 4.87
C VAL A 75 6.33 -8.78 5.17
N ALA A 76 6.30 -8.27 6.40
CA ALA A 76 7.05 -7.08 6.79
C ALA A 76 8.56 -7.28 6.62
N ALA A 77 9.09 -8.42 7.09
CA ALA A 77 10.50 -8.77 6.91
C ALA A 77 10.89 -8.89 5.42
N THR A 78 9.98 -9.44 4.61
CA THR A 78 10.17 -9.57 3.15
C THR A 78 10.23 -8.19 2.48
N LEU A 79 9.29 -7.29 2.79
CA LEU A 79 9.31 -5.91 2.27
C LEU A 79 10.59 -5.18 2.66
N ALA A 80 11.01 -5.26 3.93
CA ALA A 80 12.27 -4.65 4.39
C ALA A 80 13.51 -5.27 3.70
N ALA A 81 13.47 -6.56 3.34
CA ALA A 81 14.53 -7.20 2.57
C ALA A 81 14.54 -6.75 1.10
N LEU A 82 13.37 -6.46 0.53
CA LEU A 82 13.22 -5.95 -0.83
C LEU A 82 13.63 -4.47 -0.94
N ASP A 83 13.35 -3.66 0.08
CA ASP A 83 13.80 -2.26 0.16
C ASP A 83 15.34 -2.17 0.22
N ARG A 84 15.98 -3.08 0.98
CA ARG A 84 17.46 -3.13 1.06
C ARG A 84 18.11 -3.64 -0.22
N GLN A 85 17.50 -4.63 -0.87
CA GLN A 85 18.00 -5.19 -2.11
C GLN A 85 16.83 -5.66 -2.97
N PRO A 86 16.47 -4.89 -4.01
CA PRO A 86 15.39 -5.23 -4.92
C PRO A 86 15.61 -6.60 -5.56
N PHE A 87 14.53 -7.30 -5.86
CA PHE A 87 14.61 -8.66 -6.39
C PHE A 87 15.38 -8.75 -7.72
N ALA A 88 15.27 -7.73 -8.59
CA ALA A 88 16.02 -7.63 -9.84
C ALA A 88 17.54 -7.65 -9.62
N GLN A 89 18.03 -6.99 -8.56
CA GLN A 89 19.45 -7.00 -8.20
C GLN A 89 19.89 -8.38 -7.71
N ARG A 90 19.04 -9.10 -6.98
CA ARG A 90 19.31 -10.47 -6.54
C ARG A 90 19.46 -11.42 -7.73
N ILE A 91 18.57 -11.29 -8.73
CA ILE A 91 18.65 -12.05 -9.98
C ILE A 91 19.95 -11.74 -10.73
N ALA A 92 20.34 -10.47 -10.83
CA ALA A 92 21.58 -10.08 -11.49
C ALA A 92 22.81 -10.68 -10.78
N ALA A 93 22.84 -10.66 -9.45
CA ALA A 93 23.91 -11.25 -8.65
C ALA A 93 23.99 -12.78 -8.83
N ALA A 94 22.87 -13.49 -8.80
CA ALA A 94 22.83 -14.94 -9.02
C ALA A 94 23.37 -15.33 -10.41
N ARG A 95 23.01 -14.58 -11.46
CA ARG A 95 23.52 -14.81 -12.82
C ARG A 95 25.05 -14.66 -12.95
N GLN A 96 25.65 -13.76 -12.17
CA GLN A 96 27.11 -13.59 -12.15
C GLN A 96 27.81 -14.76 -11.47
N GLN A 97 27.16 -15.41 -10.50
CA GLN A 97 27.69 -16.60 -9.81
C GLN A 97 27.61 -17.87 -10.68
N ASP A 98 26.61 -17.95 -11.57
CA ASP A 98 26.45 -19.05 -12.53
C ASP A 98 27.32 -18.92 -13.79
N THR A 99 28.16 -17.88 -13.90
CA THR A 99 29.07 -17.75 -15.04
C THR A 99 30.25 -18.73 -14.87
N PRO A 100 30.42 -19.75 -15.73
CA PRO A 100 31.51 -20.73 -15.59
C PRO A 100 32.87 -20.04 -15.71
N PRO A 101 33.91 -20.52 -15.00
CA PRO A 101 35.24 -19.92 -15.05
C PRO A 101 35.76 -19.94 -16.49
N THR A 102 35.99 -18.76 -17.06
CA THR A 102 36.64 -18.64 -18.37
C THR A 102 38.07 -19.14 -18.27
N THR A 103 38.35 -20.30 -18.86
CA THR A 103 39.69 -20.86 -19.00
C THR A 103 40.59 -19.86 -19.75
N PRO A 104 41.73 -19.42 -19.20
CA PRO A 104 42.61 -18.50 -19.90
C PRO A 104 43.25 -19.22 -21.09
N LYS A 105 43.16 -18.64 -22.29
CA LYS A 105 43.84 -19.14 -23.50
C LYS A 105 45.36 -19.07 -23.28
N ARG A 106 46.02 -20.22 -23.10
CA ARG A 106 47.49 -20.35 -23.15
C ARG A 106 47.97 -19.85 -24.51
N LYS A 107 48.73 -18.74 -24.53
CA LYS A 107 49.54 -18.35 -25.69
C LYS A 107 50.70 -19.33 -25.79
N ILE A 108 50.70 -20.17 -26.83
CA ILE A 108 51.86 -20.96 -27.23
C ILE A 108 52.70 -20.04 -28.12
N ARG A 109 53.84 -19.57 -27.62
CA ARG A 109 55.02 -19.16 -28.39
C ARG A 109 56.26 -19.40 -27.57
#